data_AF-A0A919JDP0-F1
#
_entry.id   AF-A0A919JDP0-F1
#
_cell.length_a   1.000
_cell.length_b   1.000
_cell.length_c   1.000
_cell.angle_alpha   90.00
_cell.angle_beta   90.00
_cell.angle_gamma   90.00
#
_symmetry.space_group_name_H-M   'P 1'
#
loop_
_entity.id
_entity.type
_entity.pdbx_description
1 polymer ?
#
loop_
_entity_poly.entity_id
_entity_poly.type
_entity_poly.pdbx_seq_one_letter_code
_entity_poly.pdbx_strand_id
1 'polypeptide(L)'
;MLVAAGLMVLSGCSEPAPARSEVATVASPAAGKPVPAGPSTTQAGPQRPQLRLDMSDEEQKRLYTAYDDCLVGHGVQVLVDRPDGRRIDDSGEPKSAYTACAIKLPLQPKELDPDTNPKFPEQWQDNVRCLRKHGLKVHVTEPGEWTYDDDFQHVPDQDKLEKDCLQEAFGANG
;
A
#
# COMPACT_ATOMS: atom_id res chain seq x y z
N MET A 1 63.76 36.84 42.82
CA MET A 1 62.85 37.97 43.06
C MET A 1 61.44 37.43 43.26
N LEU A 2 60.75 37.97 44.27
CA LEU A 2 59.31 37.79 44.59
C LEU A 2 58.43 38.05 43.34
N VAL A 3 57.21 37.52 43.20
CA VAL A 3 56.01 37.82 44.02
C VAL A 3 54.99 36.66 44.00
N ALA A 4 54.42 36.43 45.18
CA ALA A 4 53.29 35.54 45.46
C ALA A 4 51.95 36.26 45.37
N ALA A 5 50.88 35.53 45.02
CA ALA A 5 49.49 35.70 45.47
C ALA A 5 48.71 34.48 44.92
N GLY A 6 48.02 33.62 45.65
CA GLY A 6 47.46 33.68 46.99
C GLY A 6 45.95 33.41 46.90
N LEU A 7 45.49 32.25 47.39
CA LEU A 7 44.34 32.04 48.30
C LEU A 7 43.82 30.59 48.26
N MET A 8 43.76 29.98 49.45
CA MET A 8 43.11 28.70 49.80
C MET A 8 41.57 28.85 49.77
N VAL A 9 40.72 27.81 49.70
CA VAL A 9 40.25 26.97 50.83
C VAL A 9 39.24 25.90 50.35
N LEU A 10 39.47 24.66 50.82
CA LEU A 10 38.62 23.49 51.19
C LEU A 10 37.19 23.19 50.66
N SER A 11 36.89 21.86 50.72
CA SER A 11 35.60 21.11 50.72
C SER A 11 35.08 20.69 49.33
N GLY A 12 34.59 19.47 49.06
CA GLY A 12 34.36 18.24 49.83
C GLY A 12 33.78 17.18 48.86
N CYS A 13 34.00 15.90 49.15
CA CYS A 13 33.46 14.76 48.38
C CYS A 13 31.93 14.81 48.21
N SER A 14 31.41 14.33 47.09
CA SER A 14 30.26 13.39 47.05
C SER A 14 29.99 12.92 45.61
N GLU A 15 30.10 11.62 45.42
CA GLU A 15 29.53 10.85 44.31
C GLU A 15 27.99 10.88 44.37
N PRO A 16 27.29 10.84 43.23
CA PRO A 16 25.98 10.20 43.21
C PRO A 16 25.85 9.08 42.15
N ALA A 17 25.08 8.06 42.57
CA ALA A 17 24.67 6.83 41.92
C ALA A 17 23.76 7.01 40.67
N PRO A 18 23.43 5.94 39.92
CA PRO A 18 22.94 6.03 38.54
C PRO A 18 21.42 6.19 38.37
N ALA A 19 21.08 6.70 37.18
CA ALA A 19 19.87 6.51 36.37
C ALA A 19 18.48 6.72 37.02
N ARG A 20 17.87 7.86 36.67
CA ARG A 20 16.41 7.93 36.47
C ARG A 20 16.15 7.92 34.96
N SER A 21 15.28 7.03 34.52
CA SER A 21 14.79 6.96 33.14
C SER A 21 14.08 8.25 32.77
N GLU A 22 14.79 9.15 32.09
CA GLU A 22 14.16 10.25 31.36
C GLU A 22 13.65 9.69 30.02
N VAL A 23 12.34 9.49 29.98
CA VAL A 23 11.59 9.32 28.74
C VAL A 23 11.73 10.64 27.99
N ALA A 24 12.37 10.63 26.81
CA ALA A 24 12.63 11.82 26.03
C ALA A 24 11.32 12.53 25.65
N THR A 25 11.05 13.66 26.30
CA THR A 25 10.04 14.63 25.88
C THR A 25 10.40 15.11 24.48
N VAL A 26 9.58 14.78 23.50
CA VAL A 26 9.74 15.26 22.12
C VAL A 26 9.66 16.78 22.11
N ALA A 27 10.77 17.42 21.75
CA ALA A 27 10.83 18.85 21.51
C ALA A 27 10.01 19.19 20.26
N SER A 28 8.96 20.01 20.41
CA SER A 28 8.26 20.65 19.29
C SER A 28 9.19 21.64 18.60
N PRO A 29 9.46 21.55 17.28
CA PRO A 29 10.14 22.61 16.56
C PRO A 29 9.18 23.80 16.35
N ALA A 30 9.70 25.00 16.61
CA ALA A 30 9.06 26.26 16.28
C ALA A 30 8.80 26.38 14.77
N ALA A 31 7.78 27.17 14.44
CA ALA A 31 7.25 27.43 13.11
C ALA A 31 8.31 27.70 12.03
N GLY A 32 8.33 26.85 11.00
CA GLY A 32 9.09 27.06 9.78
C GLY A 32 8.63 26.09 8.67
N LYS A 33 7.84 26.62 7.72
CA LYS A 33 7.41 26.07 6.41
C LYS A 33 6.90 24.60 6.37
N PRO A 34 5.68 24.34 5.86
CA PRO A 34 5.17 22.97 5.75
C PRO A 34 5.97 22.21 4.69
N VAL A 35 6.77 21.24 5.14
CA VAL A 35 7.23 20.12 4.31
C VAL A 35 6.06 19.14 4.22
N PRO A 36 5.68 18.63 3.04
CA PRO A 36 4.64 17.62 2.94
C PRO A 36 5.00 16.45 3.85
N ALA A 37 4.05 16.04 4.69
CA ALA A 37 4.15 14.82 5.46
C ALA A 37 4.32 13.66 4.46
N GLY A 38 5.52 13.08 4.39
CA GLY A 38 5.70 11.77 3.81
C GLY A 38 4.86 10.76 4.60
N PRO A 39 4.32 9.70 3.96
CA PRO A 39 3.45 8.76 4.63
C PRO A 39 4.16 8.16 5.86
N SER A 40 3.46 8.25 6.99
CA SER A 40 3.83 7.64 8.26
C SER A 40 4.12 6.15 8.08
N THR A 41 5.40 5.76 8.11
CA THR A 41 5.76 4.36 8.32
C THR A 41 5.65 4.06 9.81
N THR A 42 4.42 3.88 10.29
CA THR A 42 4.21 3.18 11.56
C THR A 42 4.65 1.74 11.33
N GLN A 43 5.76 1.38 11.95
CA GLN A 43 6.42 0.10 11.82
C GLN A 43 5.54 -0.99 12.47
N ALA A 44 4.87 -1.80 11.64
CA ALA A 44 4.03 -2.92 12.06
C ALA A 44 4.40 -4.17 11.24
N GLY A 45 5.39 -4.95 11.71
CA GLY A 45 5.82 -6.20 11.08
C GLY A 45 6.13 -6.11 9.57
N PRO A 46 6.38 -7.24 8.89
CA PRO A 46 6.26 -7.29 7.45
C PRO A 46 4.76 -7.26 7.12
N GLN A 47 4.22 -6.08 6.79
CA GLN A 47 2.87 -5.98 6.23
C GLN A 47 2.96 -6.00 4.71
N ARG A 48 2.09 -6.78 4.06
CA ARG A 48 1.95 -6.79 2.60
C ARG A 48 1.54 -5.40 2.11
N PRO A 49 1.99 -4.96 0.92
CA PRO A 49 1.45 -3.75 0.30
C PRO A 49 -0.07 -3.86 0.14
N GLN A 50 -0.78 -2.76 0.28
CA GLN A 50 -2.24 -2.69 0.16
C GLN A 50 -2.59 -1.83 -1.05
N LEU A 51 -3.38 -2.36 -1.99
CA LEU A 51 -3.94 -1.57 -3.08
C LEU A 51 -4.98 -0.60 -2.53
N ARG A 52 -5.09 0.58 -3.15
CA ARG A 52 -6.16 1.56 -2.92
C ARG A 52 -6.96 1.73 -4.20
N LEU A 53 -8.25 1.98 -4.09
CA LEU A 53 -9.09 2.24 -5.28
C LEU A 53 -8.69 3.53 -6.02
N ASP A 54 -8.22 4.53 -5.27
CA ASP A 54 -7.86 5.86 -5.80
C ASP A 54 -6.46 5.95 -6.42
N MET A 55 -5.69 4.85 -6.42
CA MET A 55 -4.30 4.87 -6.85
C MET A 55 -4.16 4.91 -8.38
N SER A 56 -3.06 5.49 -8.85
CA SER A 56 -2.75 5.50 -10.28
C SER A 56 -2.36 4.09 -10.77
N ASP A 57 -2.49 3.85 -12.07
CA ASP A 57 -2.08 2.57 -12.66
C ASP A 57 -0.57 2.38 -12.55
N GLU A 58 0.20 3.47 -12.62
CA GLU A 58 1.65 3.43 -12.37
C GLU A 58 1.98 3.08 -10.92
N GLU A 59 1.20 3.58 -9.95
CA GLU A 59 1.35 3.19 -8.54
C GLU A 59 1.05 1.71 -8.35
N GLN A 60 -0.07 1.22 -8.91
CA GLN A 60 -0.45 -0.19 -8.83
C GLN A 60 0.62 -1.08 -9.48
N LYS A 61 1.06 -0.71 -10.68
CA LYS A 61 2.12 -1.40 -11.42
C LYS A 61 3.40 -1.48 -10.61
N ARG A 62 3.84 -0.39 -9.94
CA ARG A 62 5.04 -0.42 -9.09
C ARG A 62 4.94 -1.46 -7.97
N LEU A 63 3.78 -1.64 -7.37
CA LEU A 63 3.58 -2.64 -6.32
C LEU A 63 3.68 -4.06 -6.87
N TYR A 64 3.06 -4.33 -8.03
CA TYR A 64 3.15 -5.65 -8.68
C TYR A 64 4.55 -5.94 -9.25
N THR A 65 5.25 -4.94 -9.81
CA THR A 65 6.63 -5.10 -10.27
C THR A 65 7.55 -5.61 -9.16
N ALA A 66 7.39 -5.12 -7.92
CA ALA A 66 8.19 -5.59 -6.80
C ALA A 66 7.94 -7.08 -6.45
N TYR A 67 6.71 -7.56 -6.64
CA TYR A 67 6.36 -8.96 -6.48
C TYR A 67 6.96 -9.81 -7.62
N ASP A 68 6.79 -9.38 -8.87
CA ASP A 68 7.33 -10.07 -10.03
C ASP A 68 8.86 -10.15 -10.02
N ASP A 69 9.55 -9.07 -9.61
CA ASP A 69 11.01 -9.04 -9.48
C ASP A 69 11.49 -10.07 -8.45
N CYS A 70 10.74 -10.24 -7.36
CA CYS A 70 11.03 -11.28 -6.38
C CYS A 70 10.86 -12.66 -7.00
N LEU A 71 9.75 -12.91 -7.70
CA LEU A 71 9.48 -14.21 -8.32
C LEU A 71 10.56 -14.59 -9.33
N VAL A 72 10.97 -13.65 -10.18
CA VAL A 72 12.07 -13.85 -11.13
C VAL A 72 13.38 -14.13 -10.40
N GLY A 73 13.69 -13.37 -9.34
CA GLY A 73 14.85 -13.63 -8.48
C GLY A 73 14.85 -15.00 -7.81
N HIS A 74 13.68 -15.62 -7.67
CA HIS A 74 13.47 -16.96 -7.12
C HIS A 74 13.23 -18.05 -8.18
N GLY A 75 13.45 -17.74 -9.47
CA GLY A 75 13.47 -18.73 -10.55
C GLY A 75 12.14 -18.94 -11.28
N VAL A 76 11.13 -18.09 -11.06
CA VAL A 76 9.93 -18.06 -11.91
C VAL A 76 10.31 -17.53 -13.30
N GLN A 77 9.83 -18.21 -14.34
CA GLN A 77 10.16 -17.84 -15.72
C GLN A 77 9.46 -16.56 -16.15
N VAL A 78 10.14 -15.79 -17.00
CA VAL A 78 9.55 -14.65 -17.70
C VAL A 78 9.02 -15.14 -19.04
N LEU A 79 7.71 -15.07 -19.24
CA LEU A 79 7.06 -15.46 -20.49
C LEU A 79 7.16 -14.35 -21.54
N VAL A 80 7.07 -13.10 -21.11
CA VAL A 80 7.12 -11.91 -21.96
C VAL A 80 7.77 -10.78 -21.19
N ASP A 81 8.69 -10.06 -21.83
CA ASP A 81 9.31 -8.86 -21.27
C ASP A 81 9.19 -7.70 -22.27
N ARG A 82 8.54 -6.61 -21.86
CA ARG A 82 8.25 -5.44 -22.70
C ARG A 82 8.31 -4.13 -21.88
N PRO A 83 8.48 -2.97 -22.54
CA PRO A 83 8.48 -1.67 -21.85
C PRO A 83 7.21 -1.38 -21.04
N ASP A 84 6.06 -1.87 -21.50
CA ASP A 84 4.75 -1.71 -20.87
C ASP A 84 4.50 -2.72 -19.73
N GLY A 85 5.35 -3.73 -19.56
CA GLY A 85 5.27 -4.66 -18.45
C GLY A 85 5.93 -6.01 -18.74
N ARG A 86 6.09 -6.80 -17.68
CA ARG A 86 6.61 -8.16 -17.74
C ARG A 86 5.50 -9.13 -17.37
N ARG A 87 5.37 -10.21 -18.13
CA ARG A 87 4.50 -11.34 -17.82
C ARG A 87 5.36 -12.50 -17.32
N ILE A 88 5.13 -12.90 -16.09
CA ILE A 88 5.74 -14.07 -15.47
C ILE A 88 4.88 -15.32 -15.72
N ASP A 89 5.50 -16.49 -15.61
CA ASP A 89 4.80 -17.76 -15.54
C ASP A 89 3.91 -17.77 -14.29
N ASP A 90 2.62 -18.08 -14.47
CA ASP A 90 1.61 -18.12 -13.41
C ASP A 90 1.24 -19.55 -13.00
N SER A 91 1.99 -20.56 -13.46
CA SER A 91 1.82 -21.97 -13.08
C SER A 91 1.97 -22.25 -11.59
N GLY A 92 2.53 -21.31 -10.81
CA GLY A 92 2.81 -21.49 -9.40
C GLY A 92 4.14 -22.21 -9.12
N GLU A 93 4.96 -22.42 -10.15
CA GLU A 93 6.28 -23.07 -10.01
C GLU A 93 7.46 -22.09 -10.21
N PRO A 94 8.53 -22.20 -9.41
CA PRO A 94 8.66 -23.09 -8.25
C PRO A 94 7.84 -22.58 -7.06
N LYS A 95 7.09 -23.46 -6.38
CA LYS A 95 6.25 -23.08 -5.20
C LYS A 95 6.98 -22.31 -4.10
N SER A 96 8.28 -22.57 -3.94
CA SER A 96 9.13 -21.88 -2.97
C SER A 96 9.26 -20.38 -3.29
N ALA A 97 9.25 -19.98 -4.57
CA ALA A 97 9.28 -18.59 -4.98
C ALA A 97 8.03 -17.85 -4.51
N TYR A 98 6.84 -18.38 -4.80
CA TYR A 98 5.57 -17.77 -4.39
C TYR A 98 5.44 -17.68 -2.87
N THR A 99 5.94 -18.68 -2.14
CA THR A 99 6.01 -18.65 -0.68
C THR A 99 6.95 -17.56 -0.18
N ALA A 100 8.16 -17.46 -0.74
CA ALA A 100 9.14 -16.45 -0.35
C ALA A 100 8.68 -15.03 -0.69
N CYS A 101 7.97 -14.86 -1.80
CA CYS A 101 7.54 -13.57 -2.33
C CYS A 101 6.14 -13.15 -1.86
N ALA A 102 5.41 -14.00 -1.14
CA ALA A 102 4.05 -13.72 -0.66
C ALA A 102 3.93 -12.39 0.10
N ILE A 103 4.98 -11.98 0.80
CA ILE A 103 5.02 -10.72 1.53
C ILE A 103 5.00 -9.48 0.64
N LYS A 104 5.38 -9.62 -0.64
CA LYS A 104 5.40 -8.54 -1.63
C LYS A 104 4.12 -8.50 -2.47
N LEU A 105 3.32 -9.57 -2.47
CA LEU A 105 2.07 -9.62 -3.21
C LEU A 105 1.10 -8.57 -2.64
N PRO A 106 0.63 -7.59 -3.44
CA PRO A 106 -0.32 -6.61 -2.94
C PRO A 106 -1.63 -7.27 -2.48
N LEU A 107 -2.24 -6.75 -1.42
CA LEU A 107 -3.60 -7.07 -1.00
C LEU A 107 -4.59 -6.27 -1.86
N GLN A 108 -5.73 -6.90 -2.20
CA GLN A 108 -6.83 -6.22 -2.89
C GLN A 108 -7.41 -5.09 -2.01
N PRO A 109 -7.94 -4.00 -2.59
CA PRO A 109 -8.52 -2.90 -1.82
C PRO A 109 -9.53 -3.42 -0.78
N LYS A 110 -9.42 -2.92 0.46
CA LYS A 110 -10.26 -3.35 1.60
C LYS A 110 -11.76 -3.16 1.31
N GLU A 111 -12.09 -2.20 0.47
CA GLU A 111 -13.46 -1.89 0.06
C GLU A 111 -14.05 -3.00 -0.82
N LEU A 112 -13.22 -3.76 -1.51
CA LEU A 112 -13.64 -4.88 -2.37
C LEU A 112 -13.64 -6.23 -1.64
N ASP A 113 -13.37 -6.24 -0.34
CA ASP A 113 -13.39 -7.46 0.46
C ASP A 113 -14.78 -7.69 1.06
N PRO A 114 -15.54 -8.71 0.63
CA PRO A 114 -16.88 -8.99 1.15
C PRO A 114 -16.89 -9.38 2.64
N ASP A 115 -15.78 -9.89 3.19
CA ASP A 115 -15.70 -10.31 4.58
C ASP A 115 -15.59 -9.11 5.53
N THR A 116 -15.01 -8.00 5.05
CA THR A 116 -14.80 -6.78 5.85
C THR A 116 -15.67 -5.61 5.43
N ASN A 117 -16.28 -5.66 4.25
CA ASN A 117 -17.22 -4.65 3.76
C ASN A 117 -18.68 -5.15 3.78
N PRO A 118 -19.49 -4.77 4.79
CA PRO A 118 -20.89 -5.19 4.87
C PRO A 118 -21.78 -4.58 3.76
N LYS A 119 -21.31 -3.54 3.07
CA LYS A 119 -22.02 -2.92 1.93
C LYS A 119 -21.63 -3.53 0.59
N PHE A 120 -20.71 -4.50 0.57
CA PHE A 120 -20.16 -5.07 -0.66
C PHE A 120 -21.24 -5.53 -1.66
N PRO A 121 -22.30 -6.27 -1.27
CA PRO A 121 -23.31 -6.70 -2.23
C PRO A 121 -24.07 -5.53 -2.89
N GLU A 122 -24.37 -4.47 -2.13
CA GLU A 122 -25.07 -3.28 -2.64
C GLU A 122 -24.17 -2.48 -3.56
N GLN A 123 -22.93 -2.21 -3.15
CA GLN A 123 -21.95 -1.47 -3.94
C GLN A 123 -21.56 -2.23 -5.21
N TRP A 124 -21.50 -3.57 -5.17
CA TRP A 124 -21.28 -4.36 -6.38
C TRP A 124 -22.42 -4.19 -7.39
N GLN A 125 -23.65 -4.13 -6.91
CA GLN A 125 -24.81 -3.86 -7.76
C GLN A 125 -24.78 -2.44 -8.33
N ASP A 126 -24.31 -1.45 -7.55
CA ASP A 126 -24.08 -0.08 -8.05
C ASP A 126 -23.01 -0.03 -9.13
N ASN A 127 -21.90 -0.73 -8.94
CA ASN A 127 -20.85 -0.87 -9.95
C ASN A 127 -21.41 -1.41 -11.27
N VAL A 128 -22.13 -2.55 -11.23
CA VAL A 128 -22.71 -3.14 -12.44
C VAL A 128 -23.80 -2.26 -13.06
N ARG A 129 -24.58 -1.53 -12.25
CA ARG A 129 -25.51 -0.51 -12.76
C ARG A 129 -24.79 0.61 -13.51
N CYS A 130 -23.66 1.08 -12.99
CA CYS A 130 -22.83 2.08 -13.65
C CYS A 130 -22.31 1.57 -14.99
N LEU A 131 -21.72 0.36 -15.04
CA LEU A 131 -21.23 -0.25 -16.29
C LEU A 131 -22.34 -0.29 -17.37
N ARG A 132 -23.53 -0.76 -16.99
CA ARG A 132 -24.70 -0.82 -17.88
C ARG A 132 -25.16 0.54 -18.37
N LYS A 133 -25.16 1.56 -17.49
CA LYS A 133 -25.51 2.94 -17.83
C LYS A 133 -24.57 3.52 -18.90
N HIS A 134 -23.32 3.07 -18.91
CA HIS A 134 -22.31 3.46 -19.91
C HIS A 134 -22.26 2.55 -21.15
N GLY A 135 -23.22 1.64 -21.29
CA GLY A 135 -23.41 0.83 -22.50
C GLY A 135 -22.79 -0.56 -22.44
N LEU A 136 -22.10 -0.92 -21.35
CA LEU A 136 -21.58 -2.27 -21.16
C LEU A 136 -22.73 -3.25 -20.94
N LYS A 137 -22.82 -4.28 -21.79
CA LYS A 137 -23.83 -5.34 -21.69
C LYS A 137 -23.32 -6.44 -20.79
N VAL A 138 -23.66 -6.36 -19.51
CA VAL A 138 -23.13 -7.23 -18.46
C VAL A 138 -24.21 -7.63 -17.46
N HIS A 139 -24.03 -8.73 -16.74
CA HIS A 139 -24.88 -9.12 -15.61
C HIS A 139 -24.07 -9.76 -14.47
N VAL A 140 -24.57 -9.60 -13.25
CA VAL A 140 -24.01 -10.22 -12.05
C VAL A 140 -24.26 -11.73 -12.11
N THR A 141 -23.20 -12.52 -11.94
CA THR A 141 -23.26 -13.98 -11.78
C THR A 141 -23.35 -14.35 -10.30
N GLU A 142 -22.52 -13.70 -9.48
CA GLU A 142 -22.50 -13.79 -8.02
C GLU A 142 -21.94 -12.49 -7.41
N PRO A 143 -22.08 -12.25 -6.10
CA PRO A 143 -21.51 -11.06 -5.47
C PRO A 143 -20.00 -10.98 -5.70
N GLY A 144 -19.53 -9.89 -6.33
CA GLY A 144 -18.12 -9.73 -6.70
C GLY A 144 -17.76 -10.19 -8.10
N GLU A 145 -18.72 -10.77 -8.84
CA GLU A 145 -18.52 -11.20 -10.22
C GLU A 145 -19.61 -10.66 -11.15
N TRP A 146 -19.23 -10.42 -12.40
CA TRP A 146 -20.15 -10.17 -13.51
C TRP A 146 -19.58 -10.78 -14.79
N THR A 147 -20.44 -11.07 -15.76
CA THR A 147 -20.05 -11.50 -17.11
C THR A 147 -20.79 -10.70 -18.17
N TYR A 148 -20.33 -10.76 -19.42
CA TYR A 148 -20.99 -10.13 -20.55
C TYR A 148 -22.29 -10.83 -20.93
N ASP A 149 -23.23 -10.07 -21.46
CA ASP A 149 -24.40 -10.61 -22.15
C ASP A 149 -24.02 -11.12 -23.56
N ASP A 150 -24.82 -12.01 -24.14
CA ASP A 150 -24.54 -12.64 -25.44
C ASP A 150 -24.40 -11.64 -26.61
N ASP A 151 -24.99 -10.46 -26.50
CA ASP A 151 -24.98 -9.41 -27.53
C ASP A 151 -23.94 -8.30 -27.27
N PHE A 152 -22.93 -8.57 -26.43
CA PHE A 152 -21.95 -7.56 -26.05
C PHE A 152 -21.26 -6.91 -27.26
N GLN A 153 -21.05 -5.61 -27.12
CA GLN A 153 -20.26 -4.82 -28.05
C GLN A 153 -19.11 -4.20 -27.25
N HIS A 154 -17.94 -4.07 -27.88
CA HIS A 154 -16.82 -3.38 -27.26
C HIS A 154 -17.17 -1.90 -27.07
N VAL A 155 -16.89 -1.37 -25.88
CA VAL A 155 -16.97 0.07 -25.61
C VAL A 155 -15.56 0.68 -25.63
N PRO A 156 -15.40 1.91 -26.13
CA PRO A 156 -14.12 2.61 -26.04
C PRO A 156 -13.67 2.76 -24.59
N ASP A 157 -12.35 2.63 -24.34
CA ASP A 157 -11.72 2.85 -23.04
C ASP A 157 -12.37 2.08 -21.88
N GLN A 158 -12.76 0.83 -22.15
CA GLN A 158 -13.48 -0.01 -21.20
C GLN A 158 -12.79 -0.13 -19.84
N ASP A 159 -11.47 -0.33 -19.80
CA ASP A 159 -10.70 -0.42 -18.54
C ASP A 159 -10.87 0.85 -17.68
N LYS A 160 -10.89 2.02 -18.32
CA LYS A 160 -11.13 3.29 -17.64
C LYS A 160 -12.56 3.36 -17.13
N LEU A 161 -13.54 2.95 -17.93
CA LEU A 161 -14.94 2.89 -17.51
C LEU A 161 -15.12 1.97 -16.30
N GLU A 162 -14.52 0.79 -16.31
CA GLU A 162 -14.57 -0.15 -15.19
C GLU A 162 -13.97 0.44 -13.93
N LYS A 163 -12.81 1.08 -14.04
CA LYS A 163 -12.17 1.76 -12.91
C LYS A 163 -13.03 2.91 -12.35
N ASP A 164 -13.58 3.75 -13.22
CA ASP A 164 -14.45 4.87 -12.83
C ASP A 164 -15.71 4.37 -12.11
N CYS A 165 -16.37 3.33 -12.64
CA CYS A 165 -17.56 2.75 -12.04
C CYS A 165 -17.28 2.06 -10.70
N LEU A 166 -16.13 1.38 -10.59
CA LEU A 166 -15.68 0.80 -9.33
C LEU A 166 -15.42 1.89 -8.28
N GLN A 167 -14.76 2.98 -8.67
CA GLN A 167 -14.50 4.12 -7.79
C GLN A 167 -15.80 4.83 -7.37
N GLU A 168 -16.78 4.98 -8.27
CA GLU A 168 -18.09 5.57 -7.96
C GLU A 168 -18.82 4.73 -6.91
N ALA A 169 -18.83 3.41 -7.07
CA ALA A 169 -19.55 2.51 -6.17
C ALA A 169 -18.84 2.29 -4.83
N PHE A 170 -17.51 2.16 -4.82
CA PHE A 170 -16.74 1.76 -3.64
C PHE A 170 -15.94 2.89 -2.97
N GLY A 171 -15.62 3.97 -3.70
CA GLY A 171 -14.74 5.04 -3.23
C GLY A 171 -15.34 6.00 -2.20
N ALA A 172 -16.66 6.01 -2.01
CA ALA A 172 -17.34 6.94 -1.11
C ALA A 172 -17.18 6.63 0.40
N ASN A 173 -16.43 5.58 0.78
CA ASN A 173 -16.27 5.14 2.18
C ASN A 173 -14.79 4.99 2.61
N GLY A 174 -13.85 5.70 1.96
CA GLY A 174 -12.40 5.64 2.24
C GLY A 174 -11.97 6.30 3.55
#